data_AF-A0A9W5PJT1-F1
#
_entry.id   AF-A0A9W5PJT1-F1
#
_cell.length_a   1.000
_cell.length_b   1.000
_cell.length_c   1.000
_cell.angle_alpha   90.00
_cell.angle_beta   90.00
_cell.angle_gamma   90.00
#
_symmetry.space_group_name_H-M   'P 1'
#
loop_
_entity.id
_entity.type
_entity.pdbx_description
1 polymer ?
#
loop_
_entity_poly.entity_id
_entity_poly.type
_entity_poly.pdbx_seq_one_letter_code
_entity_poly.pdbx_strand_id
1 'polypeptide(L)'
;MKYKDRIRVKRNYKQALLATVTTFTLGVSALGGAASAFAAENTKEVQKQSQSGFTIKNKSQLTEENNVGKINLSKIKEDLANQKKVFEENKNNLFIGAGLGIDDNNITSLEHAAIIQKEVAKKIATNIIATQPESIPKIEELRKTMSKDSKIGKVENIEDVIKELIIGWNKFTDRPLIKTIQLAAAKKFNLPYADMAKWKGDIGEYELHIDTIGIILEEMKNETQNFLKSKGIKELTVFRGVKSPTKMNENGVEVQQSSALSSFSFSEEDASSYATSSDPEKHPYLLVKNIPVDRILSLGVTGFGLMEHSEVVVLGGMYPQDEFFVLPGETGSDLKLLLEQEVKMLHKGDLDLIRELINDEAGKQLKEHSETIANQLDKIIKETPDLKPDNVRDKLYKLLIGEPLKLGDAIAHEIANGLCPFPSV
;
A
#
# COMPACT_ATOMS: atom_id res chain seq x y z
N MET A 1 23.09 10.28 -17.10
CA MET A 1 22.72 11.07 -15.91
C MET A 1 23.82 10.94 -14.85
N LYS A 2 24.41 12.05 -14.39
CA LYS A 2 25.56 12.02 -13.47
C LYS A 2 25.11 11.55 -12.08
N TYR A 3 25.99 10.92 -11.30
CA TYR A 3 25.68 10.37 -9.96
C TYR A 3 25.00 11.37 -9.02
N LYS A 4 25.44 12.64 -9.04
CA LYS A 4 24.84 13.73 -8.25
C LYS A 4 23.39 14.04 -8.65
N ASP A 5 23.06 13.89 -9.93
CA ASP A 5 21.68 14.11 -10.42
C ASP A 5 20.75 13.00 -9.93
N ARG A 6 21.27 11.77 -9.75
CA ARG A 6 20.49 10.61 -9.24
C ARG A 6 20.14 10.75 -7.76
N ILE A 7 21.09 11.18 -6.95
CA ILE A 7 20.86 11.48 -5.52
C ILE A 7 19.81 12.58 -5.37
N ARG A 8 19.90 13.64 -6.17
CA ARG A 8 18.96 14.77 -6.12
C ARG A 8 17.53 14.37 -6.53
N VAL A 9 17.37 13.52 -7.55
CA VAL A 9 16.05 13.00 -7.95
C VAL A 9 15.45 12.07 -6.89
N LYS A 10 16.26 11.18 -6.28
CA LYS A 10 15.82 10.31 -5.17
C LYS A 10 15.38 11.13 -3.94
N ARG A 11 16.15 12.17 -3.59
CA ARG A 11 15.83 13.13 -2.53
C ARG A 11 14.54 13.89 -2.81
N ASN A 12 14.38 14.46 -4.01
CA ASN A 12 13.18 15.20 -4.38
C ASN A 12 11.92 14.31 -4.38
N TYR A 13 12.05 13.04 -4.79
CA TYR A 13 10.94 12.08 -4.77
C TYR A 13 10.57 11.65 -3.35
N LYS A 14 11.55 11.38 -2.47
CA LYS A 14 11.31 11.02 -1.07
C LYS A 14 10.79 12.19 -0.25
N GLN A 15 11.29 13.41 -0.49
CA GLN A 15 10.73 14.64 0.06
C GLN A 15 9.32 14.90 -0.48
N ALA A 16 9.07 14.62 -1.76
CA ALA A 16 7.71 14.64 -2.29
C ALA A 16 6.84 13.56 -1.64
N LEU A 17 7.36 12.38 -1.28
CA LEU A 17 6.61 11.33 -0.58
C LEU A 17 6.27 11.74 0.86
N LEU A 18 7.23 12.27 1.61
CA LEU A 18 6.99 12.87 2.93
C LEU A 18 5.98 14.03 2.84
N ALA A 19 6.19 14.96 1.90
CA ALA A 19 5.28 16.08 1.68
C ALA A 19 3.90 15.62 1.17
N THR A 20 3.82 14.52 0.42
CA THR A 20 2.56 13.92 -0.06
C THR A 20 1.83 13.23 1.10
N VAL A 21 2.54 12.56 2.02
CA VAL A 21 1.97 12.06 3.27
C VAL A 21 1.38 13.22 4.07
N THR A 22 2.07 14.37 4.18
CA THR A 22 1.55 15.58 4.84
C THR A 22 0.41 16.26 4.06
N THR A 23 0.45 16.25 2.73
CA THR A 23 -0.56 16.90 1.86
C THR A 23 -1.82 16.06 1.73
N PHE A 24 -1.76 14.72 1.81
CA PHE A 24 -2.96 13.87 1.92
C PHE A 24 -3.66 14.05 3.27
N THR A 25 -2.96 14.45 4.34
CA THR A 25 -3.57 14.83 5.62
C THR A 25 -4.38 16.13 5.50
N LEU A 26 -3.94 17.08 4.67
CA LEU A 26 -4.60 18.38 4.48
C LEU A 26 -5.58 18.43 3.28
N GLY A 27 -5.37 17.63 2.24
CA GLY A 27 -6.07 17.71 0.95
C GLY A 27 -7.37 16.91 0.85
N VAL A 28 -7.72 16.09 1.84
CA VAL A 28 -9.02 15.39 1.89
C VAL A 28 -10.14 16.31 2.43
N SER A 29 -9.80 17.49 2.94
CA SER A 29 -10.76 18.42 3.58
C SER A 29 -11.48 19.38 2.61
N ALA A 30 -11.29 19.26 1.29
CA ALA A 30 -11.86 20.20 0.30
C ALA A 30 -12.76 19.57 -0.78
N LEU A 31 -13.17 18.32 -0.64
CA LEU A 31 -14.23 17.70 -1.47
C LEU A 31 -15.29 17.06 -0.57
N GLY A 32 -15.84 17.88 0.33
CA GLY A 32 -17.15 17.66 0.93
C GLY A 32 -18.21 17.71 -0.16
N GLY A 33 -19.01 16.65 -0.25
CA GLY A 33 -20.00 16.46 -1.31
C GLY A 33 -20.97 17.63 -1.44
N ALA A 34 -21.29 17.98 -2.69
CA ALA A 34 -22.52 18.69 -2.98
C ALA A 34 -23.69 17.81 -2.51
N ALA A 35 -24.38 18.27 -1.47
CA ALA A 35 -25.66 17.72 -1.05
C ALA A 35 -26.61 17.75 -2.26
N SER A 36 -26.97 16.57 -2.77
CA SER A 36 -28.03 16.43 -3.75
C SER A 36 -29.36 16.57 -3.01
N ALA A 37 -29.92 17.78 -3.03
CA ALA A 37 -31.28 18.05 -2.62
C ALA A 37 -32.21 17.82 -3.81
N PHE A 38 -32.80 16.62 -3.95
CA PHE A 38 -34.02 16.43 -4.74
C PHE A 38 -34.87 15.25 -4.25
N ALA A 39 -36.17 15.56 -4.09
CA ALA A 39 -37.36 14.72 -4.18
C ALA A 39 -37.61 13.64 -3.11
N ALA A 40 -38.28 14.07 -2.03
CA ALA A 40 -39.24 13.21 -1.32
C ALA A 40 -40.62 13.35 -1.98
N GLU A 41 -41.11 12.28 -2.62
CA GLU A 41 -42.55 12.07 -2.80
C GLU A 41 -42.87 10.57 -2.74
N ASN A 42 -43.68 10.22 -1.73
CA ASN A 42 -44.58 9.08 -1.62
C ASN A 42 -44.07 7.66 -1.94
N THR A 43 -43.95 6.81 -0.90
CA THR A 43 -44.83 5.63 -0.79
C THR A 43 -44.83 5.00 0.60
N LYS A 44 -45.98 4.39 0.90
CA LYS A 44 -46.47 3.91 2.19
C LYS A 44 -45.75 2.67 2.74
N GLU A 45 -45.92 2.53 4.06
CA GLU A 45 -45.90 1.34 4.93
C GLU A 45 -45.56 -0.02 4.29
N VAL A 46 -44.69 -0.81 4.96
CA VAL A 46 -45.04 -2.14 5.48
C VAL A 46 -43.90 -2.72 6.37
N GLN A 47 -44.32 -3.08 7.59
CA GLN A 47 -43.91 -4.16 8.51
C GLN A 47 -42.51 -4.24 9.17
N LYS A 48 -42.58 -4.04 10.49
CA LYS A 48 -41.75 -4.63 11.55
C LYS A 48 -41.72 -6.17 11.52
N GLN A 49 -40.52 -6.73 11.59
CA GLN A 49 -40.12 -8.00 12.23
C GLN A 49 -38.59 -8.06 12.10
N SER A 50 -37.73 -8.40 13.05
CA SER A 50 -37.84 -9.01 14.38
C SER A 50 -36.54 -8.64 15.12
N GLN A 51 -36.64 -7.93 16.26
CA GLN A 51 -35.52 -7.78 17.19
C GLN A 51 -35.39 -9.08 18.01
N SER A 52 -34.34 -9.86 17.79
CA SER A 52 -33.84 -10.82 18.78
C SER A 52 -32.76 -10.14 19.60
N GLY A 53 -33.05 -9.87 20.87
CA GLY A 53 -32.16 -9.18 21.78
C GLY A 53 -30.86 -9.96 22.02
N PHE A 54 -29.73 -9.31 21.74
CA PHE A 54 -28.47 -9.65 22.37
C PHE A 54 -28.25 -8.71 23.55
N THR A 55 -28.34 -9.26 24.75
CA THR A 55 -27.99 -8.59 25.99
C THR A 55 -26.47 -8.40 26.02
N ILE A 56 -26.02 -7.16 25.89
CA ILE A 56 -24.61 -6.77 26.03
C ILE A 56 -24.21 -7.01 27.49
N LYS A 57 -23.43 -8.07 27.73
CA LYS A 57 -22.72 -8.27 28.99
C LYS A 57 -21.45 -7.42 29.01
N ASN A 58 -21.18 -6.91 30.20
CA ASN A 58 -20.13 -5.95 30.55
C ASN A 58 -18.72 -6.26 30.01
N LYS A 59 -18.00 -5.14 29.82
CA LYS A 59 -16.65 -4.89 29.30
C LYS A 59 -15.46 -5.60 30.00
N SER A 60 -15.68 -6.69 30.75
CA SER A 60 -14.61 -7.36 31.53
C SER A 60 -14.29 -8.81 31.13
N GLN A 61 -14.76 -9.28 29.98
CA GLN A 61 -14.49 -10.63 29.45
C GLN A 61 -14.01 -10.61 27.98
N LEU A 62 -13.13 -9.67 27.65
CA LEU A 62 -12.43 -9.62 26.35
C LEU A 62 -11.05 -10.33 26.42
N THR A 63 -10.90 -11.28 27.34
CA THR A 63 -9.67 -12.03 27.62
C THR A 63 -9.71 -13.50 27.17
N GLU A 64 -10.72 -13.92 26.40
CA GLU A 64 -10.58 -15.14 25.60
C GLU A 64 -10.07 -14.77 24.20
N GLU A 65 -8.74 -14.60 24.11
CA GLU A 65 -7.96 -14.17 22.92
C GLU A 65 -8.08 -15.08 21.69
N ASN A 66 -8.95 -16.09 21.67
CA ASN A 66 -8.93 -17.13 20.65
C ASN A 66 -9.86 -16.87 19.46
N ASN A 67 -10.99 -16.17 19.66
CA ASN A 67 -11.96 -15.93 18.59
C ASN A 67 -12.59 -14.54 18.68
N VAL A 68 -12.47 -13.75 17.61
CA VAL A 68 -13.29 -12.53 17.39
C VAL A 68 -14.25 -12.85 16.26
N GLY A 69 -15.52 -13.13 16.59
CA GLY A 69 -16.52 -13.61 15.63
C GLY A 69 -16.21 -15.03 15.13
N LYS A 70 -16.20 -15.23 13.80
CA LYS A 70 -15.92 -16.53 13.15
C LYS A 70 -14.43 -16.82 12.93
N ILE A 71 -13.54 -15.96 13.44
CA ILE A 71 -12.14 -15.92 13.02
C ILE A 71 -11.24 -16.40 14.15
N ASN A 72 -10.41 -17.38 13.83
CA ASN A 72 -9.39 -17.94 14.71
C ASN A 72 -8.12 -17.06 14.64
N LEU A 73 -7.90 -16.23 15.66
CA LEU A 73 -6.75 -15.32 15.73
C LEU A 73 -5.40 -16.06 15.78
N SER A 74 -5.36 -17.24 16.40
CA SER A 74 -4.16 -18.06 16.42
C SER A 74 -3.78 -18.54 15.03
N LYS A 75 -4.78 -18.89 14.20
CA LYS A 75 -4.58 -19.23 12.79
C LYS A 75 -4.06 -18.04 11.99
N ILE A 76 -4.61 -16.83 12.19
CA ILE A 76 -4.08 -15.63 11.50
C ILE A 76 -2.61 -15.40 11.86
N LYS A 77 -2.24 -15.52 13.13
CA LYS A 77 -0.85 -15.37 13.58
C LYS A 77 0.07 -16.45 12.99
N GLU A 78 -0.41 -17.69 12.92
CA GLU A 78 0.30 -18.81 12.28
C GLU A 78 0.46 -18.59 10.78
N ASP A 79 -0.62 -18.22 10.07
CA ASP A 79 -0.62 -17.90 8.64
C ASP A 79 0.34 -16.74 8.34
N LEU A 80 0.35 -15.70 9.17
CA LEU A 80 1.29 -14.56 9.12
C LEU A 80 2.74 -15.00 9.27
N ALA A 81 3.05 -15.80 10.29
CA ALA A 81 4.41 -16.28 10.52
C ALA A 81 4.89 -17.16 9.35
N ASN A 82 4.01 -18.05 8.86
CA ASN A 82 4.27 -18.88 7.70
C ASN A 82 4.48 -18.05 6.44
N GLN A 83 3.68 -17.02 6.20
CA GLN A 83 3.81 -16.18 5.02
C GLN A 83 5.00 -15.26 5.06
N LYS A 84 5.35 -14.69 6.22
CA LYS A 84 6.59 -13.96 6.39
C LYS A 84 7.79 -14.85 6.07
N LYS A 85 7.81 -16.09 6.59
CA LYS A 85 8.85 -17.07 6.29
C LYS A 85 8.89 -17.43 4.80
N VAL A 86 7.73 -17.74 4.21
CA VAL A 86 7.59 -18.01 2.77
C VAL A 86 8.07 -16.81 1.96
N PHE A 87 7.77 -15.58 2.37
CA PHE A 87 8.21 -14.39 1.67
C PHE A 87 9.71 -14.17 1.79
N GLU A 88 10.32 -14.26 2.97
CA GLU A 88 11.78 -14.12 3.10
C GLU A 88 12.54 -15.22 2.33
N GLU A 89 12.09 -16.47 2.41
CA GLU A 89 12.67 -17.58 1.65
C GLU A 89 12.46 -17.39 0.15
N ASN A 90 11.30 -16.87 -0.27
CA ASN A 90 11.00 -16.65 -1.68
C ASN A 90 11.54 -15.34 -2.22
N LYS A 91 11.75 -14.30 -1.42
CA LYS A 91 12.38 -13.05 -1.85
C LYS A 91 13.73 -13.38 -2.48
N ASN A 92 14.51 -14.22 -1.82
CA ASN A 92 15.78 -14.71 -2.38
C ASN A 92 15.56 -15.55 -3.65
N ASN A 93 14.60 -16.47 -3.67
CA ASN A 93 14.35 -17.35 -4.82
C ASN A 93 13.61 -16.68 -5.99
N LEU A 94 12.98 -15.54 -5.77
CA LEU A 94 12.20 -14.79 -6.74
C LEU A 94 13.04 -13.78 -7.48
N PHE A 95 13.96 -13.15 -6.76
CA PHE A 95 14.64 -11.95 -7.21
C PHE A 95 16.11 -12.22 -7.51
N ILE A 96 16.78 -12.99 -6.65
CA ILE A 96 18.21 -13.30 -6.79
C ILE A 96 18.40 -14.48 -7.77
N GLY A 97 17.52 -15.49 -7.70
CA GLY A 97 17.63 -16.72 -8.49
C GLY A 97 17.13 -16.65 -9.94
N ALA A 98 16.32 -15.65 -10.32
CA ALA A 98 15.75 -15.52 -11.66
C ALA A 98 16.72 -14.95 -12.72
N GLY A 99 17.99 -14.70 -12.34
CA GLY A 99 18.98 -14.12 -13.24
C GLY A 99 18.78 -12.61 -13.52
N LEU A 100 17.90 -11.95 -12.77
CA LEU A 100 17.60 -10.52 -12.92
C LEU A 100 18.65 -9.63 -12.21
N GLY A 101 19.59 -10.21 -11.46
CA GLY A 101 20.64 -9.47 -10.73
C GLY A 101 20.10 -8.59 -9.60
N ILE A 102 18.89 -8.88 -9.12
CA ILE A 102 18.24 -8.13 -8.05
C ILE A 102 18.67 -8.74 -6.72
N ASP A 103 19.25 -7.93 -5.83
CA ASP A 103 19.64 -8.28 -4.47
C ASP A 103 18.91 -7.40 -3.44
N ASP A 104 19.12 -7.69 -2.15
CA ASP A 104 18.50 -6.94 -1.06
C ASP A 104 18.87 -5.44 -1.06
N ASN A 105 19.99 -5.06 -1.68
CA ASN A 105 20.47 -3.68 -1.69
C ASN A 105 19.83 -2.86 -2.82
N ASN A 106 19.23 -3.51 -3.82
CA ASN A 106 18.80 -2.83 -5.03
C ASN A 106 17.30 -3.00 -5.37
N ILE A 107 16.60 -3.95 -4.72
CA ILE A 107 15.18 -4.28 -4.94
C ILE A 107 14.22 -3.09 -4.73
N THR A 108 14.59 -2.12 -3.90
CA THR A 108 13.76 -0.92 -3.62
C THR A 108 14.09 0.29 -4.49
N SER A 109 15.01 0.16 -5.45
CA SER A 109 15.38 1.30 -6.29
C SER A 109 14.48 1.42 -7.52
N LEU A 110 14.10 2.66 -7.85
CA LEU A 110 13.27 2.99 -9.02
C LEU A 110 13.86 2.47 -10.34
N GLU A 111 15.19 2.41 -10.46
CA GLU A 111 15.87 1.84 -11.64
C GLU A 111 15.53 0.36 -11.81
N HIS A 112 15.46 -0.41 -10.71
CA HIS A 112 15.15 -1.84 -10.76
C HIS A 112 13.66 -2.09 -10.98
N ALA A 113 12.78 -1.29 -10.38
CA ALA A 113 11.35 -1.35 -10.68
C ALA A 113 11.07 -1.18 -12.18
N ALA A 114 11.75 -0.23 -12.84
CA ALA A 114 11.62 -0.03 -14.29
C ALA A 114 12.15 -1.21 -15.11
N ILE A 115 13.22 -1.88 -14.67
CA ILE A 115 13.76 -3.09 -15.31
C ILE A 115 12.75 -4.24 -15.18
N ILE A 116 12.23 -4.48 -13.98
CA ILE A 116 11.22 -5.52 -13.73
C ILE A 116 10.00 -5.29 -14.61
N GLN A 117 9.43 -4.09 -14.60
CA GLN A 117 8.26 -3.75 -15.41
C GLN A 117 8.49 -3.99 -16.91
N LYS A 118 9.69 -3.69 -17.41
CA LYS A 118 10.07 -3.94 -18.80
C LYS A 118 10.12 -5.45 -19.11
N GLU A 119 10.79 -6.23 -18.27
CA GLU A 119 10.91 -7.68 -18.49
C GLU A 119 9.56 -8.39 -18.37
N VAL A 120 8.74 -7.98 -17.41
CA VAL A 120 7.36 -8.47 -17.25
C VAL A 120 6.53 -8.14 -18.50
N ALA A 121 6.57 -6.90 -18.97
CA ALA A 121 5.84 -6.48 -20.16
C ALA A 121 6.28 -7.26 -21.42
N LYS A 122 7.59 -7.47 -21.59
CA LYS A 122 8.15 -8.29 -22.67
C LYS A 122 7.67 -9.74 -22.60
N LYS A 123 7.65 -10.33 -21.40
CA LYS A 123 7.17 -11.70 -21.19
C LYS A 123 5.69 -11.83 -21.57
N ILE A 124 4.84 -10.93 -21.07
CA ILE A 124 3.40 -10.90 -21.40
C ILE A 124 3.21 -10.71 -22.91
N ALA A 125 3.94 -9.77 -23.54
CA ALA A 125 3.87 -9.54 -24.98
C ALA A 125 4.21 -10.81 -25.78
N THR A 126 5.30 -11.48 -25.40
CA THR A 126 5.76 -12.73 -26.02
C THR A 126 4.68 -13.81 -25.93
N ASN A 127 4.06 -13.98 -24.77
CA ASN A 127 3.00 -14.96 -24.57
C ASN A 127 1.75 -14.61 -25.39
N ILE A 128 1.33 -13.35 -25.44
CA ILE A 128 0.19 -12.90 -26.25
C ILE A 128 0.46 -13.18 -27.74
N ILE A 129 1.65 -12.86 -28.25
CA ILE A 129 2.02 -13.12 -29.65
C ILE A 129 1.96 -14.62 -29.95
N ALA A 130 2.41 -15.45 -29.03
CA ALA A 130 2.44 -16.90 -29.21
C ALA A 130 1.05 -17.57 -29.10
N THR A 131 0.19 -17.07 -28.23
CA THR A 131 -1.06 -17.74 -27.85
C THR A 131 -2.32 -17.10 -28.42
N GLN A 132 -2.29 -15.81 -28.73
CA GLN A 132 -3.43 -14.99 -29.18
C GLN A 132 -3.01 -14.03 -30.30
N PRO A 133 -2.43 -14.51 -31.42
CA PRO A 133 -1.92 -13.66 -32.50
C PRO A 133 -3.00 -12.76 -33.14
N GLU A 134 -4.27 -13.16 -33.09
CA GLU A 134 -5.42 -12.38 -33.57
C GLU A 134 -5.69 -11.10 -32.74
N SER A 135 -5.13 -11.02 -31.52
CA SER A 135 -5.23 -9.84 -30.67
C SER A 135 -4.23 -8.74 -31.06
N ILE A 136 -3.16 -9.08 -31.80
CA ILE A 136 -2.07 -8.13 -32.15
C ILE A 136 -2.60 -6.87 -32.85
N PRO A 137 -3.46 -6.94 -33.90
CA PRO A 137 -3.97 -5.73 -34.53
C PRO A 137 -4.79 -4.84 -33.57
N LYS A 138 -5.50 -5.45 -32.61
CA LYS A 138 -6.28 -4.70 -31.61
C LYS A 138 -5.38 -3.98 -30.61
N ILE A 139 -4.29 -4.62 -30.20
CA ILE A 139 -3.29 -4.00 -29.32
C ILE A 139 -2.58 -2.86 -30.04
N GLU A 140 -2.34 -2.97 -31.35
CA GLU A 140 -1.80 -1.87 -32.16
C GLU A 140 -2.77 -0.68 -32.24
N GLU A 141 -4.08 -0.90 -32.30
CA GLU A 141 -5.05 0.20 -32.20
C GLU A 141 -5.04 0.85 -30.81
N LEU A 142 -4.96 0.05 -29.74
CA LEU A 142 -4.78 0.57 -28.37
C LEU A 142 -3.51 1.41 -28.26
N ARG A 143 -2.39 0.96 -28.86
CA ARG A 143 -1.14 1.72 -28.92
C ARG A 143 -1.32 3.08 -29.55
N LYS A 144 -2.06 3.18 -30.65
CA LYS A 144 -2.35 4.47 -31.32
C LYS A 144 -3.14 5.40 -30.42
N THR A 145 -4.16 4.89 -29.73
CA THR A 145 -4.94 5.68 -28.75
C THR A 145 -4.06 6.14 -27.59
N MET A 146 -3.23 5.26 -27.01
CA MET A 146 -2.30 5.62 -25.94
C MET A 146 -1.26 6.66 -26.39
N SER A 147 -0.80 6.60 -27.64
CA SER A 147 0.18 7.54 -28.19
C SER A 147 -0.35 8.98 -28.30
N LYS A 148 -1.69 9.17 -28.28
CA LYS A 148 -2.33 10.49 -28.25
C LYS A 148 -2.45 11.06 -26.83
N ASP A 149 -2.33 10.24 -25.80
CA ASP A 149 -2.49 10.64 -24.41
C ASP A 149 -1.18 11.26 -23.89
N SER A 150 -1.17 12.59 -23.73
CA SER A 150 -0.01 13.35 -23.29
C SER A 150 0.50 13.00 -21.89
N LYS A 151 -0.26 12.23 -21.11
CA LYS A 151 0.13 11.72 -19.78
C LYS A 151 0.74 10.32 -19.83
N ILE A 152 0.88 9.71 -21.01
CA ILE A 152 1.55 8.41 -21.22
C ILE A 152 2.96 8.65 -21.75
N GLY A 153 3.89 7.76 -21.39
CA GLY A 153 5.21 7.72 -22.03
C GLY A 153 5.14 7.44 -23.53
N LYS A 154 6.31 7.38 -24.17
CA LYS A 154 6.40 6.97 -25.57
C LYS A 154 5.99 5.50 -25.71
N VAL A 155 5.06 5.19 -26.63
CA VAL A 155 4.55 3.82 -26.86
C VAL A 155 4.80 3.38 -28.30
N GLU A 156 5.87 2.62 -28.54
CA GLU A 156 6.30 2.27 -29.90
C GLU A 156 5.88 0.87 -30.33
N ASN A 157 5.64 -0.02 -29.38
CA ASN A 157 5.33 -1.43 -29.63
C ASN A 157 4.38 -2.01 -28.54
N ILE A 158 4.04 -3.28 -28.66
CA ILE A 158 3.18 -4.02 -27.71
C ILE A 158 3.78 -4.08 -26.30
N GLU A 159 5.10 -4.23 -26.17
CA GLU A 159 5.77 -4.25 -24.87
C GLU A 159 5.58 -2.91 -24.14
N ASP A 160 5.70 -1.79 -24.86
CA ASP A 160 5.47 -0.47 -24.30
C ASP A 160 4.01 -0.27 -23.87
N VAL A 161 3.03 -0.79 -24.64
CA VAL A 161 1.60 -0.75 -24.25
C VAL A 161 1.42 -1.44 -22.90
N ILE A 162 1.92 -2.67 -22.77
CA ILE A 162 1.75 -3.47 -21.55
C ILE A 162 2.48 -2.81 -20.38
N LYS A 163 3.70 -2.32 -20.61
CA LYS A 163 4.48 -1.61 -19.59
C LYS A 163 3.76 -0.35 -19.09
N GLU A 164 3.18 0.46 -19.99
CA GLU A 164 2.43 1.65 -19.58
C GLU A 164 1.13 1.31 -18.84
N LEU A 165 0.48 0.19 -19.17
CA LEU A 165 -0.62 -0.33 -18.35
C LEU A 165 -0.12 -0.68 -16.94
N ILE A 166 1.02 -1.37 -16.82
CA ILE A 166 1.63 -1.76 -15.54
C ILE A 166 2.01 -0.53 -14.69
N ILE A 167 2.59 0.50 -15.30
CA ILE A 167 2.98 1.72 -14.59
C ILE A 167 1.74 2.56 -14.24
N GLY A 168 0.77 2.58 -15.15
CA GLY A 168 -0.35 3.50 -15.10
C GLY A 168 -1.50 3.06 -14.21
N TRP A 169 -1.71 1.76 -13.97
CA TRP A 169 -2.99 1.17 -13.53
C TRP A 169 -3.67 1.82 -12.30
N ASN A 170 -2.92 2.47 -11.41
CA ASN A 170 -3.46 3.19 -10.26
C ASN A 170 -2.99 4.66 -10.16
N LYS A 171 -2.34 5.17 -11.20
CA LYS A 171 -1.81 6.53 -11.27
C LYS A 171 -2.84 7.47 -11.91
N PHE A 172 -3.35 8.42 -11.12
CA PHE A 172 -4.40 9.37 -11.51
C PHE A 172 -5.73 8.66 -11.85
N THR A 173 -6.47 8.29 -10.81
CA THR A 173 -7.70 7.45 -10.92
C THR A 173 -8.82 8.08 -11.75
N ASP A 174 -8.74 9.37 -12.05
CA ASP A 174 -9.67 10.11 -12.90
C ASP A 174 -9.41 9.92 -14.41
N ARG A 175 -8.23 9.40 -14.80
CA ARG A 175 -7.86 9.24 -16.21
C ARG A 175 -8.74 8.20 -16.95
N PRO A 176 -9.12 8.47 -18.20
CA PRO A 176 -9.87 7.54 -19.05
C PRO A 176 -9.28 6.13 -19.12
N LEU A 177 -7.96 6.01 -19.32
CA LEU A 177 -7.28 4.71 -19.37
C LEU A 177 -7.50 3.89 -18.09
N ILE A 178 -7.43 4.52 -16.92
CA ILE A 178 -7.50 3.83 -15.62
C ILE A 178 -8.91 3.33 -15.33
N LYS A 179 -9.91 4.14 -15.64
CA LYS A 179 -11.32 3.71 -15.61
C LYS A 179 -11.55 2.53 -16.56
N THR A 180 -10.96 2.59 -17.75
CA THR A 180 -11.07 1.51 -18.76
C THR A 180 -10.43 0.21 -18.26
N ILE A 181 -9.28 0.27 -17.57
CA ILE A 181 -8.65 -0.91 -16.95
C ILE A 181 -9.59 -1.56 -15.92
N GLN A 182 -10.23 -0.76 -15.07
CA GLN A 182 -11.17 -1.26 -14.05
C GLN A 182 -12.43 -1.88 -14.69
N LEU A 183 -12.97 -1.25 -15.74
CA LEU A 183 -14.10 -1.78 -16.51
C LEU A 183 -13.74 -3.08 -17.25
N ALA A 184 -12.55 -3.14 -17.85
CA ALA A 184 -12.02 -4.33 -18.51
C ALA A 184 -11.86 -5.49 -17.52
N ALA A 185 -11.31 -5.23 -16.33
CA ALA A 185 -11.21 -6.23 -15.27
C ALA A 185 -12.59 -6.75 -14.82
N ALA A 186 -13.53 -5.84 -14.57
CA ALA A 186 -14.89 -6.20 -14.15
C ALA A 186 -15.60 -7.08 -15.19
N LYS A 187 -15.50 -6.71 -16.48
CA LYS A 187 -16.08 -7.47 -17.60
C LYS A 187 -15.38 -8.82 -17.78
N LYS A 188 -14.05 -8.82 -17.85
CA LYS A 188 -13.24 -10.01 -18.18
C LYS A 188 -13.34 -11.10 -17.10
N PHE A 189 -13.34 -10.72 -15.84
CA PHE A 189 -13.32 -11.66 -14.73
C PHE A 189 -14.68 -11.85 -14.05
N ASN A 190 -15.74 -11.24 -14.59
CA ASN A 190 -17.11 -11.29 -14.06
C ASN A 190 -17.13 -10.99 -12.54
N LEU A 191 -16.92 -9.72 -12.18
CA LEU A 191 -16.76 -9.26 -10.79
C LEU A 191 -18.03 -8.58 -10.28
N PRO A 192 -19.08 -9.32 -9.87
CA PRO A 192 -20.40 -8.76 -9.59
C PRO A 192 -20.45 -7.86 -8.35
N TYR A 193 -19.49 -8.00 -7.42
CA TYR A 193 -19.43 -7.20 -6.19
C TYR A 193 -18.45 -6.01 -6.28
N ALA A 194 -17.87 -5.77 -7.46
CA ALA A 194 -16.95 -4.65 -7.63
C ALA A 194 -17.72 -3.32 -7.56
N ASP A 195 -17.27 -2.39 -6.73
CA ASP A 195 -17.78 -1.02 -6.75
C ASP A 195 -17.27 -0.29 -7.98
N MET A 196 -18.18 -0.11 -8.93
CA MET A 196 -17.93 0.59 -10.18
C MET A 196 -18.35 2.05 -10.15
N ALA A 197 -18.93 2.57 -9.05
CA ALA A 197 -19.47 3.92 -9.00
C ALA A 197 -18.40 4.98 -9.32
N LYS A 198 -17.20 4.85 -8.74
CA LYS A 198 -16.06 5.76 -9.00
C LYS A 198 -15.49 5.64 -10.42
N TRP A 199 -15.71 4.50 -11.08
CA TRP A 199 -15.12 4.20 -12.40
C TRP A 199 -16.06 4.50 -13.55
N LYS A 200 -17.31 4.89 -13.26
CA LYS A 200 -18.24 5.46 -14.24
C LYS A 200 -17.78 6.85 -14.67
N GLY A 201 -18.02 7.19 -15.92
CA GLY A 201 -17.73 8.50 -16.49
C GLY A 201 -17.13 8.38 -17.88
N ASP A 202 -16.69 9.50 -18.43
CA ASP A 202 -16.10 9.55 -19.76
C ASP A 202 -14.77 8.78 -19.79
N ILE A 203 -14.71 7.79 -20.67
CA ILE A 203 -13.52 7.00 -21.00
C ILE A 203 -13.05 7.23 -22.45
N GLY A 204 -13.76 8.08 -23.21
CA GLY A 204 -13.40 8.52 -24.55
C GLY A 204 -13.10 7.37 -25.53
N GLU A 205 -12.04 7.55 -26.32
CA GLU A 205 -11.59 6.54 -27.31
C GLU A 205 -11.22 5.18 -26.67
N TYR A 206 -10.99 5.11 -25.35
CA TYR A 206 -10.63 3.86 -24.68
C TYR A 206 -11.79 2.87 -24.53
N GLU A 207 -13.04 3.31 -24.70
CA GLU A 207 -14.21 2.41 -24.67
C GLU A 207 -14.06 1.24 -25.65
N LEU A 208 -13.53 1.51 -26.84
CA LEU A 208 -13.31 0.51 -27.90
C LEU A 208 -12.23 -0.53 -27.53
N HIS A 209 -11.44 -0.27 -26.48
CA HIS A 209 -10.30 -1.08 -26.07
C HIS A 209 -10.54 -1.90 -24.80
N ILE A 210 -11.76 -1.88 -24.24
CA ILE A 210 -12.09 -2.64 -23.02
C ILE A 210 -11.74 -4.13 -23.16
N ASP A 211 -12.11 -4.75 -24.29
CA ASP A 211 -11.84 -6.18 -24.51
C ASP A 211 -10.35 -6.46 -24.75
N THR A 212 -9.66 -5.56 -25.46
CA THR A 212 -8.20 -5.64 -25.68
C THR A 212 -7.44 -5.57 -24.36
N ILE A 213 -7.81 -4.65 -23.47
CA ILE A 213 -7.21 -4.55 -22.13
C ILE A 213 -7.55 -5.81 -21.33
N GLY A 214 -8.77 -6.34 -21.44
CA GLY A 214 -9.16 -7.60 -20.80
C GLY A 214 -8.28 -8.79 -21.18
N ILE A 215 -7.85 -8.89 -22.45
CA ILE A 215 -6.90 -9.92 -22.91
C ILE A 215 -5.55 -9.77 -22.21
N ILE A 216 -5.03 -8.54 -22.13
CA ILE A 216 -3.76 -8.25 -21.47
C ILE A 216 -3.83 -8.59 -19.97
N LEU A 217 -4.92 -8.24 -19.30
CA LEU A 217 -5.14 -8.55 -17.89
C LEU A 217 -5.24 -10.06 -17.62
N GLU A 218 -5.86 -10.82 -18.53
CA GLU A 218 -5.90 -12.27 -18.43
C GLU A 218 -4.51 -12.89 -18.57
N GLU A 219 -3.67 -12.39 -19.48
CA GLU A 219 -2.30 -12.89 -19.60
C GLU A 219 -1.45 -12.53 -18.38
N MET A 220 -1.60 -11.34 -17.80
CA MET A 220 -1.00 -11.00 -16.50
C MET A 220 -1.43 -11.97 -15.39
N LYS A 221 -2.73 -12.32 -15.37
CA LYS A 221 -3.26 -13.30 -14.44
C LYS A 221 -2.62 -14.67 -14.66
N ASN A 222 -2.55 -15.15 -15.90
CA ASN A 222 -1.95 -16.44 -16.25
C ASN A 222 -0.50 -16.52 -15.80
N GLU A 223 0.30 -15.48 -16.08
CA GLU A 223 1.68 -15.36 -15.61
C GLU A 223 1.76 -15.47 -14.09
N THR A 224 0.89 -14.75 -13.37
CA THR A 224 0.80 -14.76 -11.90
C THR A 224 0.40 -16.13 -11.35
N GLN A 225 -0.56 -16.82 -11.97
CA GLN A 225 -0.97 -18.15 -11.55
C GLN A 225 0.14 -19.18 -11.76
N ASN A 226 0.80 -19.15 -12.92
CA ASN A 226 1.93 -20.03 -13.21
C ASN A 226 3.06 -19.81 -12.20
N PHE A 227 3.33 -18.53 -11.94
CA PHE A 227 4.31 -18.10 -10.97
C PHE A 227 4.00 -18.65 -9.56
N LEU A 228 2.82 -18.39 -8.99
CA LEU A 228 2.41 -18.86 -7.66
C LEU A 228 2.33 -20.39 -7.58
N LYS A 229 1.78 -21.05 -8.62
CA LYS A 229 1.69 -22.51 -8.72
C LYS A 229 3.06 -23.18 -8.71
N SER A 230 4.05 -22.61 -9.42
CA SER A 230 5.42 -23.14 -9.42
C SER A 230 6.08 -23.13 -8.04
N LYS A 231 5.55 -22.31 -7.12
CA LYS A 231 5.98 -22.20 -5.71
C LYS A 231 5.11 -23.00 -4.75
N GLY A 232 4.10 -23.73 -5.25
CA GLY A 232 3.17 -24.50 -4.41
C GLY A 232 2.22 -23.63 -3.58
N ILE A 233 2.11 -22.33 -3.88
CA ILE A 233 1.25 -21.39 -3.17
C ILE A 233 -0.19 -21.56 -3.66
N LYS A 234 -1.13 -21.71 -2.73
CA LYS A 234 -2.57 -21.88 -3.01
C LYS A 234 -3.44 -20.74 -2.50
N GLU A 235 -2.96 -20.02 -1.49
CA GLU A 235 -3.60 -18.86 -0.89
C GLU A 235 -2.55 -17.87 -0.36
N LEU A 236 -2.94 -16.60 -0.24
CA LEU A 236 -2.15 -15.53 0.36
C LEU A 236 -3.00 -14.82 1.41
N THR A 237 -2.49 -14.59 2.61
CA THR A 237 -3.08 -13.63 3.55
C THR A 237 -2.61 -12.26 3.11
N VAL A 238 -3.58 -11.40 2.86
CA VAL A 238 -3.32 -10.05 2.39
C VAL A 238 -3.94 -9.03 3.34
N PHE A 239 -3.31 -7.88 3.37
CA PHE A 239 -3.59 -6.75 4.23
C PHE A 239 -3.97 -5.54 3.39
N ARG A 240 -4.96 -4.77 3.82
CA ARG A 240 -5.25 -3.48 3.21
C ARG A 240 -5.50 -2.45 4.28
N GLY A 241 -4.65 -1.44 4.30
CA GLY A 241 -4.89 -0.26 5.11
C GLY A 241 -6.04 0.54 4.52
N VAL A 242 -7.00 0.91 5.36
CA VAL A 242 -8.11 1.79 4.99
C VAL A 242 -8.30 2.86 6.05
N LYS A 243 -8.80 4.01 5.62
CA LYS A 243 -9.19 5.12 6.50
C LYS A 243 -10.68 5.34 6.26
N SER A 244 -11.48 5.28 7.32
CA SER A 244 -12.93 5.48 7.22
C SER A 244 -13.38 6.58 8.18
N PRO A 245 -14.33 7.45 7.80
CA PRO A 245 -14.93 8.41 8.73
C PRO A 245 -15.79 7.72 9.80
N THR A 246 -16.15 6.45 9.60
CA THR A 246 -17.02 5.70 10.51
C THR A 246 -16.19 4.97 11.56
N LYS A 247 -16.53 5.17 12.85
CA LYS A 247 -16.00 4.37 13.96
C LYS A 247 -16.56 2.96 13.92
N MET A 248 -15.69 1.98 14.14
CA MET A 248 -16.10 0.60 14.34
C MET A 248 -17.05 0.54 15.54
N ASN A 249 -18.19 -0.12 15.34
CA ASN A 249 -19.21 -0.31 16.36
C ASN A 249 -19.52 -1.82 16.50
N GLU A 250 -20.55 -2.15 17.26
CA GLU A 250 -20.98 -3.54 17.49
C GLU A 250 -21.37 -4.29 16.20
N ASN A 251 -21.72 -3.56 15.13
CA ASN A 251 -22.04 -4.10 13.82
C ASN A 251 -20.81 -4.16 12.89
N GLY A 252 -19.61 -3.89 13.41
CA GLY A 252 -18.37 -3.84 12.63
C GLY A 252 -18.04 -2.44 12.14
N VAL A 253 -17.33 -2.35 11.01
CA VAL A 253 -17.06 -1.07 10.36
C VAL A 253 -17.58 -1.08 8.93
N GLU A 254 -18.16 0.03 8.51
CA GLU A 254 -18.47 0.25 7.10
C GLU A 254 -17.16 0.55 6.37
N VAL A 255 -16.69 -0.45 5.63
CA VAL A 255 -15.50 -0.36 4.78
C VAL A 255 -15.96 0.01 3.37
N GLN A 256 -15.19 0.81 2.63
CA GLN A 256 -15.49 1.07 1.22
C GLN A 256 -15.36 -0.20 0.37
N GLN A 257 -16.37 -0.48 -0.45
CA GLN A 257 -16.38 -1.62 -1.39
C GLN A 257 -15.13 -1.63 -2.28
N SER A 258 -14.63 -2.83 -2.56
CA SER A 258 -13.45 -3.02 -3.40
C SER A 258 -13.78 -2.70 -4.85
N SER A 259 -12.90 -1.95 -5.51
CA SER A 259 -12.93 -1.80 -6.97
C SER A 259 -12.58 -3.14 -7.65
N ALA A 260 -12.87 -3.24 -8.95
CA ALA A 260 -12.60 -4.44 -9.74
C ALA A 260 -11.16 -4.95 -9.57
N LEU A 261 -10.19 -4.03 -9.64
CA LEU A 261 -8.82 -4.26 -9.21
C LEU A 261 -8.56 -3.48 -7.93
N SER A 262 -8.16 -4.19 -6.88
CA SER A 262 -7.90 -3.61 -5.56
C SER A 262 -6.47 -3.92 -5.12
N SER A 263 -5.78 -2.89 -4.63
CA SER A 263 -4.46 -3.00 -4.04
C SER A 263 -4.55 -3.57 -2.61
N PHE A 264 -3.75 -4.57 -2.34
CA PHE A 264 -3.47 -5.12 -1.03
C PHE A 264 -1.94 -5.24 -0.87
N SER A 265 -1.49 -5.56 0.33
CA SER A 265 -0.11 -5.88 0.64
C SER A 265 -0.03 -7.26 1.29
N PHE A 266 1.05 -8.01 1.08
CA PHE A 266 1.36 -9.16 1.94
C PHE A 266 2.09 -8.74 3.23
N SER A 267 2.49 -7.46 3.35
CA SER A 267 3.10 -6.89 4.54
C SER A 267 2.04 -6.22 5.40
N GLU A 268 1.81 -6.79 6.59
CA GLU A 268 0.97 -6.16 7.63
C GLU A 268 1.48 -4.75 7.96
N GLU A 269 2.80 -4.60 8.02
CA GLU A 269 3.45 -3.34 8.35
C GLU A 269 3.20 -2.25 7.28
N ASP A 270 3.37 -2.58 5.99
CA ASP A 270 3.16 -1.63 4.90
C ASP A 270 1.69 -1.18 4.86
N ALA A 271 0.77 -2.12 5.02
CA ALA A 271 -0.66 -1.83 5.04
C ALA A 271 -1.07 -1.03 6.30
N SER A 272 -0.48 -1.32 7.47
CA SER A 272 -0.73 -0.56 8.71
C SER A 272 -0.19 0.87 8.61
N SER A 273 1.03 1.03 8.08
CA SER A 273 1.63 2.34 7.78
C SER A 273 0.73 3.15 6.84
N TYR A 274 0.18 2.52 5.80
CA TYR A 274 -0.77 3.16 4.91
C TYR A 274 -2.08 3.58 5.61
N ALA A 275 -2.59 2.74 6.52
CA ALA A 275 -3.80 3.02 7.29
C ALA A 275 -3.62 4.18 8.26
N THR A 276 -2.42 4.37 8.80
CA THR A 276 -2.10 5.32 9.88
C THR A 276 -2.62 6.74 9.59
N SER A 277 -3.26 7.35 10.58
CA SER A 277 -3.89 8.67 10.48
C SER A 277 -3.75 9.47 11.76
N SER A 278 -3.40 10.75 11.61
CA SER A 278 -3.44 11.77 12.66
C SER A 278 -4.73 12.59 12.65
N ASP A 279 -5.51 12.49 11.57
CA ASP A 279 -6.81 13.14 11.45
C ASP A 279 -7.82 12.45 12.39
N PRO A 280 -8.36 13.16 13.40
CA PRO A 280 -9.27 12.58 14.39
C PRO A 280 -10.61 12.14 13.79
N GLU A 281 -10.98 12.66 12.63
CA GLU A 281 -12.21 12.29 11.89
C GLU A 281 -12.00 11.06 10.99
N LYS A 282 -10.77 10.54 10.88
CA LYS A 282 -10.45 9.35 10.11
C LYS A 282 -9.98 8.23 11.03
N HIS A 283 -10.72 7.15 11.01
CA HIS A 283 -10.41 5.95 11.75
C HIS A 283 -9.63 4.99 10.85
N PRO A 284 -8.38 4.67 11.21
CA PRO A 284 -7.55 3.74 10.48
C PRO A 284 -7.97 2.31 10.81
N TYR A 285 -8.03 1.47 9.79
CA TYR A 285 -8.28 0.04 9.94
C TYR A 285 -7.37 -0.75 9.03
N LEU A 286 -7.13 -1.99 9.44
CA LEU A 286 -6.42 -2.96 8.65
C LEU A 286 -7.37 -4.10 8.30
N LEU A 287 -7.65 -4.24 7.01
CA LEU A 287 -8.44 -5.36 6.49
C LEU A 287 -7.52 -6.56 6.28
N VAL A 288 -7.94 -7.74 6.73
CA VAL A 288 -7.17 -8.98 6.59
C VAL A 288 -8.03 -10.05 5.95
N LYS A 289 -7.49 -10.77 4.96
CA LYS A 289 -8.18 -11.90 4.32
C LYS A 289 -7.20 -12.91 3.73
N ASN A 290 -7.51 -14.19 3.84
CA ASN A 290 -6.87 -15.25 3.05
C ASN A 290 -7.55 -15.32 1.69
N ILE A 291 -6.78 -15.07 0.64
CA ILE A 291 -7.25 -14.99 -0.74
C ILE A 291 -6.64 -16.16 -1.53
N PRO A 292 -7.48 -17.05 -2.11
CA PRO A 292 -7.02 -18.07 -3.04
C PRO A 292 -6.29 -17.46 -4.23
N VAL A 293 -5.25 -18.16 -4.71
CA VAL A 293 -4.38 -17.63 -5.78
C VAL A 293 -5.14 -17.29 -7.06
N ASP A 294 -6.22 -18.01 -7.39
CA ASP A 294 -7.03 -17.76 -8.58
C ASP A 294 -7.80 -16.42 -8.57
N ARG A 295 -7.79 -15.72 -7.43
CA ARG A 295 -8.32 -14.36 -7.24
C ARG A 295 -7.26 -13.27 -7.25
N ILE A 296 -5.99 -13.64 -7.33
CA ILE A 296 -4.87 -12.71 -7.48
C ILE A 296 -4.69 -12.42 -8.96
N LEU A 297 -4.80 -11.14 -9.34
CA LEU A 297 -4.50 -10.71 -10.70
C LEU A 297 -2.99 -10.72 -10.91
N SER A 298 -2.25 -10.01 -10.06
CA SER A 298 -0.81 -9.83 -10.25
C SER A 298 -0.06 -9.45 -8.98
N LEU A 299 1.25 -9.58 -9.08
CA LEU A 299 2.25 -9.09 -8.14
C LEU A 299 3.16 -8.10 -8.89
N GLY A 300 3.97 -7.32 -8.18
CA GLY A 300 4.96 -6.42 -8.82
C GLY A 300 5.96 -7.12 -9.76
N VAL A 301 6.11 -8.45 -9.65
CA VAL A 301 6.94 -9.30 -10.53
C VAL A 301 6.23 -9.92 -11.71
N THR A 302 4.90 -9.85 -11.78
CA THR A 302 4.12 -10.56 -12.81
C THR A 302 3.12 -9.66 -13.52
N GLY A 303 2.96 -8.41 -13.07
CA GLY A 303 2.08 -7.44 -13.69
C GLY A 303 1.97 -6.18 -12.84
N PHE A 304 0.76 -5.83 -12.43
CA PHE A 304 0.51 -4.70 -11.56
C PHE A 304 1.03 -4.96 -10.15
N GLY A 305 1.57 -3.91 -9.53
CA GLY A 305 2.03 -3.90 -8.15
C GLY A 305 3.35 -3.15 -7.99
N LEU A 306 3.52 -2.53 -6.83
CA LEU A 306 4.77 -1.96 -6.34
C LEU A 306 5.51 -2.97 -5.48
N MET A 307 6.75 -3.24 -5.86
CA MET A 307 7.62 -4.21 -5.17
C MET A 307 7.98 -3.73 -3.77
N GLU A 308 8.25 -2.43 -3.64
CA GLU A 308 8.64 -1.77 -2.40
C GLU A 308 7.55 -1.77 -1.33
N HIS A 309 6.28 -1.94 -1.72
CA HIS A 309 5.12 -1.94 -0.81
C HIS A 309 4.47 -3.32 -0.68
N SER A 310 5.18 -4.35 -1.14
CA SER A 310 4.69 -5.71 -1.03
C SER A 310 3.33 -5.89 -1.70
N GLU A 311 3.10 -5.16 -2.80
CA GLU A 311 1.76 -4.98 -3.35
C GLU A 311 1.27 -6.21 -4.12
N VAL A 312 0.03 -6.58 -3.83
CA VAL A 312 -0.74 -7.65 -4.46
C VAL A 312 -2.00 -7.04 -5.04
N VAL A 313 -2.23 -7.23 -6.33
CA VAL A 313 -3.47 -6.76 -6.97
C VAL A 313 -4.47 -7.89 -7.01
N VAL A 314 -5.59 -7.67 -6.33
CA VAL A 314 -6.66 -8.64 -6.11
C VAL A 314 -7.86 -8.29 -6.99
N LEU A 315 -8.54 -9.32 -7.50
CA LEU A 315 -9.85 -9.21 -8.14
C LEU A 315 -10.92 -8.90 -7.08
N GLY A 316 -11.14 -7.62 -6.81
CA GLY A 316 -11.85 -7.14 -5.62
C GLY A 316 -13.35 -7.46 -5.56
N GLY A 317 -14.01 -7.62 -6.71
CA GLY A 317 -15.44 -7.92 -6.77
C GLY A 317 -15.82 -9.40 -6.68
N MET A 318 -14.92 -10.25 -6.18
CA MET A 318 -15.15 -11.68 -5.98
C MET A 318 -15.75 -12.03 -4.62
N TYR A 319 -15.62 -11.12 -3.64
CA TYR A 319 -16.08 -11.33 -2.26
C TYR A 319 -16.94 -10.17 -1.80
N PRO A 320 -18.02 -10.43 -1.05
CA PRO A 320 -18.66 -9.38 -0.28
C PRO A 320 -17.72 -8.95 0.87
N GLN A 321 -17.90 -7.70 1.32
CA GLN A 321 -16.95 -7.08 2.26
C GLN A 321 -17.02 -7.63 3.68
N ASP A 322 -18.15 -8.20 4.06
CA ASP A 322 -18.38 -8.83 5.36
C ASP A 322 -17.50 -10.07 5.59
N GLU A 323 -16.79 -10.53 4.56
CA GLU A 323 -15.79 -11.59 4.70
C GLU A 323 -14.38 -11.10 5.04
N PHE A 324 -14.13 -9.78 5.14
CA PHE A 324 -12.85 -9.27 5.60
C PHE A 324 -12.82 -9.21 7.13
N PHE A 325 -11.70 -9.61 7.70
CA PHE A 325 -11.41 -9.29 9.09
C PHE A 325 -10.98 -7.82 9.19
N VAL A 326 -11.41 -7.14 10.24
CA VAL A 326 -11.09 -5.73 10.46
C VAL A 326 -10.36 -5.61 11.80
N LEU A 327 -9.12 -5.12 11.73
CA LEU A 327 -8.31 -4.74 12.89
C LEU A 327 -8.30 -3.22 13.02
N PRO A 328 -8.30 -2.68 14.25
CA PRO A 328 -8.05 -1.26 14.45
C PRO A 328 -6.61 -0.92 14.00
N GLY A 329 -6.45 0.19 13.28
CA GLY A 329 -5.14 0.72 12.92
C GLY A 329 -4.57 1.67 13.97
N GLU A 330 -3.33 2.11 13.74
CA GLU A 330 -2.63 3.04 14.63
C GLU A 330 -3.18 4.48 14.48
N THR A 331 -3.58 5.09 15.60
CA THR A 331 -3.95 6.52 15.70
C THR A 331 -3.03 7.24 16.68
N GLY A 332 -2.77 8.52 16.42
CA GLY A 332 -1.90 9.34 17.27
C GLY A 332 -1.75 10.76 16.74
N SER A 333 -1.08 11.63 17.49
CA SER A 333 -0.64 12.92 16.94
C SER A 333 0.41 12.69 15.85
N ASP A 334 0.56 13.64 14.91
CA ASP A 334 1.59 13.57 13.85
C ASP A 334 2.98 13.28 14.44
N LEU A 335 3.33 13.97 15.53
CA LEU A 335 4.62 13.77 16.19
C LEU A 335 4.74 12.37 16.79
N LYS A 336 3.70 11.85 17.44
CA LYS A 336 3.74 10.50 18.01
C LYS A 336 4.01 9.46 16.92
N LEU A 337 3.24 9.53 15.83
CA LEU A 337 3.33 8.59 14.72
C LEU A 337 4.68 8.68 14.01
N LEU A 338 5.20 9.90 13.82
CA LEU A 338 6.55 10.12 13.30
C LEU A 338 7.60 9.44 14.18
N LEU A 339 7.57 9.69 15.50
CA LEU A 339 8.56 9.11 16.41
C LEU A 339 8.45 7.58 16.51
N GLU A 340 7.25 7.01 16.47
CA GLU A 340 7.04 5.56 16.41
C GLU A 340 7.62 4.97 15.11
N GLN A 341 7.52 5.69 13.99
CA GLN A 341 8.17 5.30 12.73
C GLN A 341 9.70 5.38 12.81
N GLU A 342 10.27 6.44 13.40
CA GLU A 342 11.71 6.58 13.61
C GLU A 342 12.26 5.45 14.52
N VAL A 343 11.53 5.07 15.57
CA VAL A 343 11.86 3.90 16.42
C VAL A 343 11.91 2.62 15.58
N LYS A 344 10.88 2.37 14.75
CA LYS A 344 10.83 1.20 13.86
C LYS A 344 12.04 1.18 12.90
N MET A 345 12.40 2.33 12.33
CA MET A 345 13.56 2.48 11.44
C MET A 345 14.89 2.23 12.15
N LEU A 346 15.05 2.75 13.38
CA LEU A 346 16.24 2.54 14.20
C LEU A 346 16.45 1.05 14.54
N HIS A 347 15.40 0.34 14.96
CA HIS A 347 15.49 -1.11 15.22
C HIS A 347 15.86 -1.92 13.97
N LYS A 348 15.43 -1.47 12.79
CA LYS A 348 15.78 -2.11 11.51
C LYS A 348 17.18 -1.72 11.00
N GLY A 349 17.78 -0.68 11.55
CA GLY A 349 19.01 -0.07 11.03
C GLY A 349 18.82 0.61 9.66
N ASP A 350 17.59 0.90 9.24
CA ASP A 350 17.28 1.64 8.01
C ASP A 350 17.34 3.14 8.30
N LEU A 351 18.55 3.70 8.24
CA LEU A 351 18.82 5.08 8.66
C LEU A 351 19.04 6.04 7.50
N ASP A 352 18.78 5.61 6.27
CA ASP A 352 19.13 6.38 5.07
C ASP A 352 18.48 7.77 5.05
N LEU A 353 17.22 7.88 5.47
CA LEU A 353 16.51 9.17 5.54
C LEU A 353 17.11 10.10 6.59
N ILE A 354 17.32 9.61 7.80
CA ILE A 354 17.88 10.41 8.90
C ILE A 354 19.31 10.86 8.55
N ARG A 355 20.11 9.98 7.93
CA ARG A 355 21.48 10.28 7.49
C ARG A 355 21.56 11.36 6.43
N GLU A 356 20.49 11.65 5.68
CA GLU A 356 20.45 12.80 4.77
C GLU A 356 20.22 14.14 5.51
N LEU A 357 19.78 14.08 6.77
CA LEU A 357 19.48 15.24 7.62
C LEU A 357 20.61 15.59 8.59
N ILE A 358 21.58 14.69 8.77
CA ILE A 358 22.69 14.82 9.71
C ILE A 358 24.03 14.58 9.01
N ASN A 359 25.12 15.06 9.59
CA ASN A 359 26.45 14.90 9.07
C ASN A 359 26.93 13.45 9.19
N ASP A 360 28.00 13.11 8.47
CA ASP A 360 28.50 11.75 8.35
C ASP A 360 28.90 11.13 9.71
N GLU A 361 29.49 11.92 10.63
CA GLU A 361 29.90 11.43 11.94
C GLU A 361 28.68 11.16 12.83
N ALA A 362 27.71 12.08 12.86
CA ALA A 362 26.45 11.86 13.57
C ALA A 362 25.69 10.65 13.01
N GLY A 363 25.67 10.48 11.69
CA GLY A 363 25.09 9.30 11.03
C GLY A 363 25.79 7.99 11.41
N LYS A 364 27.11 8.01 11.59
CA LYS A 364 27.87 6.85 12.06
C LYS A 364 27.52 6.50 13.51
N GLN A 365 27.49 7.49 14.39
CA GLN A 365 27.13 7.30 15.81
C GLN A 365 25.68 6.83 15.97
N LEU A 366 24.75 7.40 15.20
CA LEU A 366 23.36 6.97 15.17
C LEU A 366 23.25 5.49 14.78
N LYS A 367 24.01 5.05 13.77
CA LYS A 367 24.03 3.65 13.35
C LYS A 367 24.59 2.73 14.43
N GLU A 368 25.72 3.11 15.01
CA GLU A 368 26.41 2.36 16.06
C GLU A 368 25.52 2.16 17.31
N HIS A 369 24.70 3.16 17.63
CA HIS A 369 23.86 3.17 18.83
C HIS A 369 22.34 3.06 18.56
N SER A 370 21.97 2.67 17.34
CA SER A 370 20.59 2.67 16.85
C SER A 370 19.60 1.96 17.78
N GLU A 371 19.94 0.75 18.23
CA GLU A 371 19.10 -0.05 19.15
C GLU A 371 18.89 0.65 20.50
N THR A 372 19.95 1.19 21.10
CA THR A 372 19.85 1.90 22.38
C THR A 372 19.01 3.17 22.23
N ILE A 373 19.21 3.91 21.14
CA ILE A 373 18.46 5.14 20.84
C ILE A 373 16.98 4.82 20.61
N ALA A 374 16.67 3.74 19.87
CA ALA A 374 15.29 3.29 19.62
C ALA A 374 14.55 3.00 20.92
N ASN A 375 15.16 2.20 21.81
CA ASN A 375 14.58 1.85 23.10
C ASN A 375 14.34 3.08 24.00
N GLN A 376 15.25 4.06 23.97
CA GLN A 376 15.06 5.31 24.71
C GLN A 376 13.95 6.18 24.11
N LEU A 377 13.87 6.25 22.78
CA LEU A 377 12.83 7.03 22.11
C LEU A 377 11.44 6.42 22.36
N ASP A 378 11.31 5.10 22.29
CA ASP A 378 10.10 4.37 22.66
C ASP A 378 9.66 4.67 24.11
N LYS A 379 10.63 4.70 25.04
CA LYS A 379 10.37 5.11 26.43
C LYS A 379 9.87 6.56 26.52
N ILE A 380 10.47 7.50 25.80
CA ILE A 380 10.01 8.90 25.75
C ILE A 380 8.57 8.98 25.27
N ILE A 381 8.22 8.25 24.20
CA ILE A 381 6.87 8.22 23.62
C ILE A 381 5.85 7.73 24.65
N LYS A 382 6.17 6.67 25.38
CA LYS A 382 5.28 6.06 26.39
C LYS A 382 5.11 6.91 27.65
N GLU A 383 6.18 7.56 28.12
CA GLU A 383 6.21 8.27 29.40
C GLU A 383 5.87 9.77 29.28
N THR A 384 5.80 10.32 28.07
CA THR A 384 5.55 11.75 27.85
C THR A 384 4.12 11.97 27.37
N PRO A 385 3.17 12.34 28.25
CA PRO A 385 1.87 12.82 27.78
C PRO A 385 2.06 14.08 26.92
N ASP A 386 1.24 14.24 25.89
CA ASP A 386 1.23 15.41 25.01
C ASP A 386 2.61 15.74 24.41
N LEU A 387 3.11 14.83 23.56
CA LEU A 387 4.40 14.99 22.87
C LEU A 387 4.49 16.35 22.16
N LYS A 388 5.49 17.14 22.53
CA LYS A 388 5.90 18.39 21.87
C LYS A 388 7.33 18.23 21.35
N PRO A 389 7.67 18.78 20.16
CA PRO A 389 8.99 18.60 19.56
C PRO A 389 10.14 18.98 20.51
N ASP A 390 10.06 20.15 21.15
CA ASP A 390 11.12 20.64 22.04
C ASP A 390 11.32 19.73 23.26
N ASN A 391 10.22 19.26 23.87
CA ASN A 391 10.28 18.36 25.01
C ASN A 391 10.92 17.01 24.65
N VAL A 392 10.57 16.46 23.49
CA VAL A 392 11.14 15.19 22.99
C VAL A 392 12.62 15.37 22.71
N ARG A 393 12.99 16.44 22.02
CA ARG A 393 14.38 16.72 21.66
C ARG A 393 15.26 16.93 22.88
N ASP A 394 14.80 17.71 23.86
CA ASP A 394 15.54 17.96 25.09
C ASP A 394 15.75 16.67 25.89
N LYS A 395 14.74 15.80 25.97
CA LYS A 395 14.86 14.49 26.61
C LYS A 395 15.84 13.59 25.86
N LEU A 396 15.72 13.53 24.53
CA LEU A 396 16.58 12.71 23.69
C LEU A 396 18.04 13.19 23.76
N TYR A 397 18.29 14.49 23.64
CA TYR A 397 19.63 15.07 23.78
C TYR A 397 20.27 14.73 25.12
N LYS A 398 19.55 14.90 26.24
CA LYS A 398 20.06 14.55 27.59
C LYS A 398 20.44 13.08 27.70
N LEU A 399 19.73 12.19 27.02
CA LEU A 399 20.03 10.76 26.99
C LEU A 399 21.26 10.46 26.12
N LEU A 400 21.40 11.14 24.99
CA LEU A 400 22.54 10.95 24.07
C LEU A 400 23.87 11.38 24.70
N ILE A 401 23.90 12.46 25.47
CA ILE A 401 25.12 12.90 26.20
C ILE A 401 25.34 12.13 27.52
N GLY A 402 24.31 11.45 28.02
CA GLY A 402 24.34 10.69 29.26
C GLY A 402 24.81 9.24 29.08
N GLU A 403 24.90 8.50 30.18
CA GLU A 403 25.14 7.05 30.13
C GLU A 403 23.95 6.33 29.49
N PRO A 404 24.16 5.29 28.66
CA PRO A 404 25.46 4.67 28.36
C PRO A 404 26.18 5.25 27.13
N LEU A 405 25.60 6.26 26.46
CA LEU A 405 26.04 6.67 25.12
C LEU A 405 27.20 7.68 25.15
N LYS A 406 27.16 8.66 26.05
CA LYS A 406 28.20 9.71 26.22
C LYS A 406 28.64 10.35 24.89
N LEU A 407 27.70 10.61 23.99
CA LEU A 407 28.01 11.25 22.71
C LEU A 407 28.49 12.68 22.92
N GLY A 408 29.35 13.16 22.02
CA GLY A 408 29.76 14.56 22.01
C GLY A 408 28.57 15.48 21.79
N ASP A 409 28.57 16.64 22.45
CA ASP A 409 27.47 17.61 22.47
C ASP A 409 26.91 17.94 21.08
N ALA A 410 27.80 18.24 20.13
CA ALA A 410 27.42 18.57 18.76
C ALA A 410 26.73 17.39 18.05
N ILE A 411 27.24 16.18 18.23
CA ILE A 411 26.68 14.95 17.64
C ILE A 411 25.30 14.66 18.25
N ALA A 412 25.18 14.76 19.57
CA ALA A 412 23.93 14.53 20.28
C ALA A 412 22.84 15.50 19.82
N HIS A 413 23.15 16.80 19.69
CA HIS A 413 22.21 17.78 19.17
C HIS A 413 21.75 17.46 17.75
N GLU A 414 22.69 17.07 16.89
CA GLU A 414 22.38 16.80 15.49
C GLU A 414 21.51 15.56 15.31
N ILE A 415 21.81 14.47 16.05
CA ILE A 415 20.95 13.28 16.10
C ILE A 415 19.56 13.65 16.63
N ALA A 416 19.48 14.40 17.74
CA ALA A 416 18.19 14.78 18.32
C ALA A 416 17.35 15.67 17.39
N ASN A 417 18.01 16.57 16.64
CA ASN A 417 17.36 17.38 15.60
C ASN A 417 16.94 16.54 14.39
N GLY A 418 17.75 15.56 13.98
CA GLY A 418 17.47 14.67 12.85
C GLY A 418 16.28 13.76 13.10
N LEU A 419 16.17 13.18 14.30
CA LEU A 419 15.07 12.30 14.72
C LEU A 419 13.78 13.05 15.09
N CYS A 420 13.88 14.33 15.41
CA CYS A 420 12.74 15.17 15.76
C CYS A 420 12.89 16.56 15.10
N PRO A 421 12.77 16.66 13.77
CA PRO A 421 12.94 17.92 13.05
C PRO A 421 11.87 18.93 13.48
N PHE A 422 12.22 20.22 13.45
CA PHE A 422 11.21 21.25 13.63
C PHE A 422 10.19 21.15 12.49
N PRO A 423 8.88 21.33 12.76
CA PRO A 423 7.97 21.64 11.68
C PRO A 423 8.51 22.89 10.99
N SER A 424 8.89 22.75 9.72
CA SER A 424 9.25 23.88 8.89
C SER A 424 8.03 24.81 8.86
N VAL A 425 8.15 25.96 9.53
CA VAL A 425 7.12 27.01 9.59
C VAL A 425 6.81 27.53 8.19
#